data_AF-A0A836S718-F1
#
_entry.id   AF-A0A836S718-F1
#
_cell.length_a   1.000
_cell.length_b   1.000
_cell.length_c   1.000
_cell.angle_alpha   90.00
_cell.angle_beta   90.00
_cell.angle_gamma   90.00
#
_symmetry.space_group_name_H-M   'P 1'
#
loop_
_entity.id
_entity.type
_entity.pdbx_description
1 polymer ?
#
loop_
_entity_poly.entity_id
_entity_poly.type
_entity_poly.pdbx_seq_one_letter_code
_entity_poly.pdbx_strand_id
1 'polypeptide(L)' 'MDEKKGRLTAKGQGLIVMGVLGVLELANRQQKVDLPQAINKLLQTNIKISHSLIESLLKKT' A
#
# COMPACT_ATOMS: atom_id res chain seq x y z
N MET A 1 9.80 18.61 -2.70
CA MET A 1 8.84 18.09 -1.73
C MET A 1 9.35 16.74 -1.25
N ASP A 2 9.72 16.61 0.02
CA ASP A 2 10.15 15.34 0.60
C ASP A 2 8.94 14.44 0.84
N GLU A 3 8.75 13.41 0.03
CA GLU A 3 7.65 12.44 0.19
C GLU A 3 7.60 11.87 1.61
N LYS A 4 8.77 11.63 2.23
CA LYS A 4 8.85 11.14 3.62
C LYS A 4 8.24 12.12 4.62
N LYS A 5 8.51 13.43 4.46
CA LYS A 5 8.02 14.48 5.35
C LYS A 5 6.52 14.67 5.19
N GLY A 6 6.02 14.63 3.95
CA GLY A 6 4.58 14.65 3.65
C GLY A 6 3.83 13.46 4.28
N ARG A 7 4.37 12.24 4.16
CA ARG A 7 3.79 11.04 4.80
C ARG A 7 3.72 11.15 6.32
N LEU A 8 4.75 11.69 6.96
CA LEU A 8 4.79 11.88 8.41
C LEU A 8 3.79 12.93 8.88
N THR A 9 3.68 14.06 8.18
CA THR A 9 2.70 15.11 8.49
C THR A 9 1.27 14.60 8.34
N ALA A 10 0.97 13.90 7.24
CA ALA A 10 -0.35 13.30 7.03
C ALA A 10 -0.71 12.30 8.13
N LYS A 11 0.23 11.41 8.50
CA LYS A 11 0.03 10.48 9.62
C LYS A 11 -0.19 11.21 10.95
N GLY A 12 0.54 12.29 11.21
CA GLY A 12 0.37 13.12 12.41
C GLY A 12 -0.99 13.83 12.47
N GLN A 13 -1.64 14.04 11.33
CA GLN A 13 -2.98 14.63 11.23
C GLN A 13 -4.11 13.58 11.18
N GLY A 14 -3.81 12.30 11.40
CA GLY A 14 -4.79 11.21 11.29
C GLY A 14 -5.24 10.92 9.85
N LEU A 15 -4.57 11.49 8.85
CA LEU A 15 -4.86 11.23 7.44
C LEU A 15 -4.26 9.88 7.04
N ILE A 16 -5.08 9.07 6.39
CA ILE A 16 -4.64 7.81 5.81
C ILE A 16 -3.77 8.13 4.60
N VAL A 17 -2.48 7.82 4.71
CA VAL A 17 -1.55 7.89 3.58
C VAL A 17 -1.83 6.70 2.66
N MET A 18 -2.68 6.90 1.65
CA MET A 18 -2.92 5.89 0.62
C MET A 18 -1.87 5.99 -0.48
N GLY A 19 -0.89 5.09 -0.44
CA GLY A 19 -0.12 4.73 -1.63
C GLY A 19 -0.83 3.66 -2.45
N VAL A 20 -0.22 3.20 -3.55
CA VAL A 20 -0.78 2.13 -4.41
C VAL A 20 -1.21 0.90 -3.59
N LEU A 21 -0.41 0.50 -2.61
CA LEU A 21 -0.73 -0.63 -1.72
C LEU A 21 -1.94 -0.36 -0.81
N GLY A 22 -2.13 0.88 -0.35
CA GLY A 22 -3.30 1.25 0.45
C GLY A 22 -4.59 1.22 -0.37
N VAL A 23 -4.50 1.57 -1.66
CA VAL A 23 -5.64 1.43 -2.59
C VAL A 23 -5.98 -0.04 -2.81
N LEU A 24 -4.97 -0.90 -3.01
CA LEU A 24 -5.19 -2.35 -3.16
C LEU A 24 -5.80 -2.99 -1.91
N GLU A 25 -5.33 -2.60 -0.72
CA GLU A 25 -5.88 -3.07 0.56
C GLU A 25 -7.34 -2.67 0.74
N LEU A 26 -7.67 -1.40 0.46
CA LEU A 26 -9.04 -0.91 0.50
C LEU A 26 -9.94 -1.65 -0.50
N ALA A 27 -9.47 -1.88 -1.72
CA ALA A 27 -10.19 -2.62 -2.73
C ALA A 27 -10.42 -4.09 -2.31
N ASN A 28 -9.45 -4.71 -1.65
CA ASN A 28 -9.59 -6.06 -1.10
C ASN A 28 -10.60 -6.13 0.03
N ARG A 29 -10.60 -5.16 0.96
CA ARG A 29 -11.64 -5.05 2.00
C ARG A 29 -13.05 -4.86 1.44
N GLN A 30 -13.15 -4.22 0.28
CA GLN A 30 -14.41 -4.09 -0.46
C GLN A 30 -14.72 -5.30 -1.35
N GLN A 31 -13.93 -6.38 -1.27
CA GLN A 31 -14.04 -7.59 -2.08
C GLN A 31 -14.01 -7.34 -3.59
N LYS A 32 -13.36 -6.26 -4.02
CA LYS A 32 -13.23 -5.88 -5.44
C LYS A 32 -12.00 -6.49 -6.11
N VAL A 33 -10.98 -6.83 -5.33
CA VAL A 33 -9.73 -7.44 -5.82
C VAL A 33 -9.24 -8.47 -4.81
N ASP A 34 -8.52 -9.48 -5.29
CA ASP A 34 -7.71 -10.36 -4.45
C ASP A 34 -6.35 -9.70 -4.19
N LEU A 35 -6.04 -9.41 -2.93
CA LEU A 35 -4.83 -8.68 -2.55
C LEU A 35 -3.54 -9.41 -2.96
N PRO A 36 -3.35 -10.73 -2.71
CA PRO A 36 -2.17 -11.47 -3.16
C PRO A 36 -1.95 -11.40 -4.68
N GLN A 37 -2.99 -11.63 -5.49
CA GLN A 37 -2.89 -11.53 -6.94
C GLN A 37 -2.56 -10.11 -7.40
N ALA A 38 -3.22 -9.10 -6.82
CA ALA A 38 -3.01 -7.71 -7.19
C ALA A 38 -1.58 -7.26 -6.88
N ILE A 39 -1.02 -7.69 -5.75
CA ILE A 39 0.38 -7.46 -5.38
C ILE A 39 1.32 -8.16 -6.36
N ASN A 40 1.04 -9.41 -6.73
CA ASN A 40 1.88 -10.14 -7.70
C ASN A 40 1.90 -9.43 -9.07
N LYS A 41 0.74 -8.95 -9.56
CA LYS A 41 0.67 -8.13 -10.78
C LYS A 41 1.44 -6.81 -10.63
N LEU A 42 1.36 -6.17 -9.46
CA LEU A 42 2.08 -4.93 -9.17
C LEU A 42 3.60 -5.12 -9.19
N LEU A 43 4.09 -6.25 -8.68
CA LEU A 43 5.50 -6.61 -8.68
C LEU A 43 6.08 -6.91 -10.07
N GLN A 44 5.23 -7.26 -11.04
CA GLN A 44 5.63 -7.40 -12.43
C GLN A 44 5.80 -6.06 -13.17
N THR A 45 5.55 -4.93 -12.50
CA THR A 45 5.74 -3.59 -13.06
C THR A 45 7.08 -2.99 -12.64
N ASN A 46 7.37 -1.77 -13.14
CA ASN A 46 8.57 -1.01 -12.77
C ASN A 46 8.48 -0.32 -11.39
N ILE A 47 7.44 -0.60 -10.58
CA ILE A 47 7.25 0.04 -9.28
C ILE A 47 8.19 -0.60 -8.25
N LYS A 48 9.06 0.23 -7.66
CA LYS A 48 9.96 -0.19 -6.58
C LYS A 48 9.24 -0.17 -5.24
N ILE A 49 9.04 -1.35 -4.66
CA ILE A 49 8.38 -1.53 -3.36
C ILE A 49 9.29 -2.38 -2.49
N SER A 50 9.47 -1.98 -1.23
CA SER A 50 10.25 -2.76 -0.27
C SER A 50 9.51 -4.06 0.09
N HIS A 51 10.21 -5.20 0.06
CA HIS A 51 9.65 -6.51 0.43
C HIS A 51 8.99 -6.50 1.82
N SER A 52 9.64 -5.87 2.80
CA SER A 52 9.11 -5.76 4.16
C SER A 52 7.74 -5.05 4.24
N LEU A 53 7.47 -4.12 3.32
CA LEU A 53 6.18 -3.42 3.25
C LEU A 53 5.07 -4.35 2.71
N ILE A 54 5.41 -5.19 1.74
CA ILE A 54 4.50 -6.19 1.16
C ILE A 54 4.14 -7.24 2.22
N GLU A 55 5.14 -7.77 2.92
CA GLU A 55 4.92 -8.74 3.99
C GLU A 55 4.05 -8.16 5.11
N SER A 56 4.28 -6.91 5.50
CA SER A 56 3.47 -6.25 6.53
C SER A 56 2.00 -6.08 6.11
N LEU A 57 1.73 -5.91 4.81
CA LEU A 57 0.38 -5.85 4.26
C LEU A 57 -0.30 -7.23 4.20
N LEU A 58 0.41 -8.25 3.74
CA LEU A 58 -0.12 -9.61 3.65
C LEU A 58 -0.41 -10.22 5.02
N LYS A 59 0.38 -9.89 6.05
CA LYS A 59 0.13 -10.33 7.44
C LYS A 59 -1.07 -9.65 8.12
N LYS A 60 -1.58 -8.57 7.54
CA LYS A 60 -2.71 -7.78 8.11
C LYS A 60 -4.08 -8.23 7.61
N THR A 61 -4.12 -9.04 6.56
CA THR A 61 -5.35 -9.63 5.99
C THR A 61 -5.69 -10.91 6.73
#